data_AF-A0A5C8FAW5-F1
#
_entry.id   AF-A0A5C8FAW5-F1
#
_cell.length_a   1.000
_cell.length_b   1.000
_cell.length_c   1.000
_cell.angle_alpha   90.00
_cell.angle_beta   90.00
_cell.angle_gamma   90.00
#
_symmetry.space_group_name_H-M   'P 1'
#
loop_
_entity.id
_entity.type
_entity.pdbx_description
1 polymer ?
#
loop_
_entity_poly.entity_id
_entity_poly.type
_entity_poly.pdbx_seq_one_letter_code
_entity_poly.pdbx_strand_id
1 'polypeptide(L)'
;MISKNKNLFLKIYIPFVIIISIALITLQILGSKKRVGYLTDFNLEIDRTLELNNLNDIRKDFTFDGKLDEENIKNYLLTNENITNYIYHFRIRYYDKIFRNNDIYGVYPDLSNLPDYIKNAEMDGDGSPYGNFISDKREFNEEKIDNINYKLKLKDYIITSILYLFILLFLILNIVLNIKFFMKILIIKGKK
;
A
#
# COMPACT_ATOMS: atom_id res chain seq x y z
N MET A 1 -47.31 8.58 16.34
CA MET A 1 -46.17 9.36 15.78
C MET A 1 -44.77 8.76 16.03
N ILE A 2 -44.56 7.94 17.07
CA ILE A 2 -43.22 7.46 17.51
C ILE A 2 -42.61 6.36 16.61
N SER A 3 -43.42 5.49 15.98
CA SER A 3 -42.94 4.48 15.02
C SER A 3 -42.49 5.08 13.68
N LYS A 4 -43.06 6.22 13.28
CA LYS A 4 -42.78 6.88 12.00
C LYS A 4 -41.31 7.31 11.87
N ASN A 5 -40.72 7.88 12.93
CA ASN A 5 -39.34 8.39 12.89
C ASN A 5 -38.27 7.29 13.01
N LYS A 6 -38.53 6.18 13.73
CA LYS A 6 -37.64 5.00 13.74
C LYS A 6 -37.63 4.32 12.37
N ASN A 7 -38.81 4.16 11.78
CA ASN A 7 -38.95 3.60 10.44
C ASN A 7 -38.31 4.50 9.37
N LEU A 8 -38.40 5.82 9.49
CA LEU A 8 -37.75 6.74 8.55
C LEU A 8 -36.22 6.63 8.60
N PHE A 9 -35.63 6.59 9.79
CA PHE A 9 -34.17 6.45 9.92
C PHE A 9 -33.67 5.11 9.36
N LEU A 10 -34.33 3.99 9.72
CA LEU A 10 -33.98 2.67 9.17
C LEU A 10 -34.12 2.62 7.64
N LYS A 11 -35.16 3.27 7.10
CA LYS A 11 -35.38 3.40 5.65
C LYS A 11 -34.27 4.18 4.93
N ILE A 12 -33.52 5.05 5.61
CA ILE A 12 -32.40 5.79 5.02
C ILE A 12 -31.08 5.05 5.26
N TYR A 13 -30.88 4.55 6.48
CA TYR A 13 -29.67 3.86 6.90
C TYR A 13 -29.43 2.59 6.08
N ILE A 14 -30.45 1.75 5.90
CA ILE A 14 -30.30 0.47 5.19
C ILE A 14 -29.84 0.69 3.73
N PRO A 15 -30.50 1.53 2.91
CA PRO A 15 -30.01 1.82 1.57
C PRO A 15 -28.60 2.42 1.55
N PHE A 16 -28.27 3.28 2.51
CA PHE A 16 -26.95 3.89 2.59
C PHE A 16 -25.84 2.86 2.80
N VAL A 17 -26.04 1.92 3.74
CA VAL A 17 -25.11 0.79 3.96
C VAL A 17 -24.98 -0.05 2.69
N ILE A 18 -26.10 -0.39 2.05
CA ILE A 18 -26.11 -1.18 0.81
C ILE A 18 -25.30 -0.49 -0.29
N ILE A 19 -25.49 0.82 -0.50
CA ILE A 19 -24.78 1.60 -1.52
C ILE A 19 -23.27 1.58 -1.26
N ILE A 20 -22.83 1.78 -0.01
CA ILE A 20 -21.40 1.73 0.34
C ILE A 20 -20.82 0.33 0.12
N SER A 21 -21.55 -0.71 0.51
CA SER A 21 -21.11 -2.09 0.29
C SER A 21 -20.94 -2.40 -1.20
N ILE A 22 -21.89 -1.98 -2.04
CA ILE A 22 -21.80 -2.15 -3.51
C ILE A 22 -20.60 -1.38 -4.07
N ALA A 23 -20.37 -0.15 -3.62
CA ALA A 23 -19.23 0.65 -4.05
C ALA A 23 -17.90 -0.03 -3.70
N LEU A 24 -17.77 -0.58 -2.48
CA LEU A 24 -16.58 -1.31 -2.04
C LEU A 24 -16.33 -2.57 -2.87
N ILE A 25 -17.37 -3.37 -3.10
CA ILE A 25 -17.27 -4.57 -3.96
C ILE A 25 -16.82 -4.18 -5.37
N THR A 26 -17.40 -3.11 -5.92
CA THR A 26 -17.04 -2.60 -7.25
C THR A 26 -15.57 -2.17 -7.30
N LEU A 27 -15.09 -1.44 -6.30
CA LEU A 27 -13.68 -1.06 -6.19
C LEU A 27 -12.76 -2.29 -6.11
N GLN A 28 -13.11 -3.29 -5.30
CA GLN A 28 -12.31 -4.50 -5.19
C GLN A 28 -12.23 -5.28 -6.52
N ILE A 29 -13.35 -5.40 -7.23
CA ILE A 29 -13.40 -6.01 -8.56
C ILE A 29 -12.53 -5.22 -9.56
N LEU A 30 -12.62 -3.90 -9.56
CA LEU A 30 -11.80 -3.04 -10.43
C LEU A 30 -10.31 -3.16 -10.10
N GLY A 31 -9.94 -3.17 -8.82
CA GLY A 31 -8.55 -3.29 -8.38
C GLY A 31 -7.91 -4.61 -8.79
N SER A 32 -8.65 -5.72 -8.70
CA SER A 32 -8.14 -7.06 -8.98
C SER A 32 -7.84 -7.36 -10.45
N LYS A 33 -8.28 -6.50 -11.38
CA LYS A 33 -7.94 -6.62 -12.81
C LYS A 33 -6.43 -6.48 -13.02
N LYS A 34 -5.89 -7.41 -13.81
CA LYS A 34 -4.47 -7.39 -14.24
C LYS A 34 -4.24 -6.19 -15.16
N ARG A 35 -3.15 -5.45 -14.90
CA ARG A 35 -2.72 -4.26 -15.66
C ARG A 35 -1.24 -4.32 -15.91
N VAL A 36 -0.75 -3.46 -16.80
CA VAL A 36 0.66 -3.37 -17.17
C VAL A 36 1.24 -2.04 -16.72
N GLY A 37 2.41 -2.09 -16.11
CA GLY A 37 3.23 -0.97 -15.69
C GLY A 37 4.70 -1.27 -15.98
N TYR A 38 5.60 -0.57 -15.29
CA TYR A 38 7.04 -0.71 -15.46
C TYR A 38 7.78 -0.41 -14.15
N LEU A 39 8.94 -1.04 -13.94
CA LEU A 39 9.85 -0.66 -12.86
C LEU A 39 10.76 0.47 -13.35
N THR A 40 11.09 1.41 -12.48
CA THR A 40 12.01 2.53 -12.76
C THR A 40 12.56 3.08 -11.45
N ASP A 41 13.18 4.26 -11.48
CA ASP A 41 13.78 4.94 -10.34
C ASP A 41 14.83 4.04 -9.65
N PHE A 42 15.67 3.38 -10.46
CA PHE A 42 16.66 2.42 -9.97
C PHE A 42 17.79 3.12 -9.22
N ASN A 43 18.09 2.68 -8.01
CA ASN A 43 19.22 3.18 -7.22
C ASN A 43 19.95 2.02 -6.54
N LEU A 44 21.29 2.05 -6.57
CA LEU A 44 22.11 1.04 -5.90
C LEU A 44 22.01 1.21 -4.39
N GLU A 45 21.58 0.16 -3.70
CA GLU A 45 21.54 0.07 -2.24
C GLU A 45 22.92 -0.34 -1.73
N ILE A 46 23.74 0.64 -1.34
CA ILE A 46 25.12 0.43 -0.88
C ILE A 46 25.16 -0.57 0.28
N ASP A 47 24.41 -0.28 1.35
CA ASP A 47 24.48 -1.04 2.60
C ASP A 47 24.07 -2.51 2.39
N ARG A 48 22.95 -2.73 1.70
CA ARG A 48 22.48 -4.10 1.41
C ARG A 48 23.44 -4.83 0.46
N THR A 49 24.03 -4.13 -0.51
CA THR A 49 25.01 -4.72 -1.44
C THR A 49 26.29 -5.13 -0.72
N LEU A 50 26.80 -4.31 0.20
CA LEU A 50 27.96 -4.67 1.03
C LEU A 50 27.67 -5.90 1.88
N GLU A 51 26.51 -5.92 2.53
CA GLU A 51 26.09 -7.05 3.38
C GLU A 51 26.01 -8.35 2.58
N LEU A 52 25.34 -8.31 1.41
CA LEU A 52 25.20 -9.46 0.52
C LEU A 52 26.55 -10.05 0.06
N ASN A 53 27.58 -9.20 -0.07
CA ASN A 53 28.90 -9.61 -0.53
C ASN A 53 29.90 -9.82 0.62
N ASN A 54 29.48 -9.78 1.89
CA ASN A 54 30.34 -9.86 3.08
C ASN A 54 31.43 -8.78 3.15
N LEU A 55 31.07 -7.55 2.75
CA LEU A 55 31.97 -6.39 2.65
C LEU A 55 31.57 -5.27 3.62
N ASN A 56 30.97 -5.59 4.77
CA ASN A 56 30.52 -4.54 5.70
C ASN A 56 31.69 -3.71 6.29
N ASP A 57 32.88 -4.30 6.41
CA ASP A 57 34.03 -3.62 7.03
C ASP A 57 34.60 -2.48 6.19
N ILE A 58 34.56 -2.59 4.85
CA ILE A 58 35.09 -1.53 3.97
C ILE A 58 34.31 -0.22 4.07
N ARG A 59 33.08 -0.22 4.61
CA ARG A 59 32.32 1.01 4.86
C ARG A 59 33.11 2.03 5.68
N LYS A 60 33.95 1.56 6.60
CA LYS A 60 34.81 2.42 7.45
C LYS A 60 35.84 3.17 6.60
N ASP A 61 36.36 2.55 5.56
CA ASP A 61 37.38 3.12 4.67
C ASP A 61 36.83 4.28 3.82
N PHE A 62 35.51 4.32 3.62
CA PHE A 62 34.80 5.38 2.89
C PHE A 62 34.08 6.37 3.82
N THR A 63 34.29 6.30 5.15
CA THR A 63 33.65 7.21 6.10
C THR A 63 34.65 8.24 6.62
N PHE A 64 34.44 9.52 6.29
CA PHE A 64 35.26 10.64 6.72
C PHE A 64 34.45 11.58 7.62
N ASP A 65 34.99 11.95 8.78
CA ASP A 65 34.31 12.81 9.77
C ASP A 65 32.88 12.33 10.11
N GLY A 66 32.68 11.01 10.16
CA GLY A 66 31.38 10.38 10.44
C GLY A 66 30.38 10.41 9.28
N LYS A 67 30.77 10.85 8.08
CA LYS A 67 29.95 10.86 6.86
C LYS A 67 30.48 9.86 5.85
N LEU A 68 29.57 9.05 5.31
CA LEU A 68 29.89 8.11 4.25
C LEU A 68 30.06 8.86 2.92
N ASP A 69 31.17 8.62 2.25
CA ASP A 69 31.40 9.04 0.87
C ASP A 69 30.67 8.07 -0.08
N GLU A 70 29.40 8.37 -0.32
CA GLU A 70 28.52 7.54 -1.16
C GLU A 70 29.02 7.40 -2.61
N GLU A 71 29.70 8.42 -3.15
CA GLU A 71 30.18 8.39 -4.54
C GLU A 71 31.35 7.42 -4.68
N ASN A 72 32.36 7.54 -3.81
CA ASN A 72 33.53 6.67 -3.87
C ASN A 72 33.20 5.21 -3.54
N ILE A 73 32.30 4.96 -2.59
CA ILE A 73 31.89 3.58 -2.29
C ILE A 73 31.04 2.98 -3.41
N LYS A 74 30.16 3.75 -4.07
CA LYS A 74 29.45 3.29 -5.27
C LYS A 74 30.43 2.96 -6.37
N ASN A 75 31.40 3.83 -6.65
CA ASN A 75 32.44 3.57 -7.66
C ASN A 75 33.24 2.29 -7.33
N TYR A 76 33.62 2.07 -6.07
CA TYR A 76 34.25 0.83 -5.64
C TYR A 76 33.39 -0.40 -5.93
N LEU A 77 32.11 -0.37 -5.55
CA LEU A 77 31.18 -1.49 -5.78
C LEU A 77 31.03 -1.82 -7.28
N LEU A 78 30.90 -0.78 -8.11
CA LEU A 78 30.64 -0.91 -9.54
C LEU A 78 31.88 -1.34 -10.34
N THR A 79 33.08 -0.99 -9.88
CA THR A 79 34.35 -1.30 -10.58
C THR A 79 35.03 -2.59 -10.10
N ASN A 80 34.71 -3.08 -8.90
CA ASN A 80 35.31 -4.29 -8.34
C ASN A 80 34.78 -5.55 -9.04
N GLU A 81 35.67 -6.29 -9.73
CA GLU A 81 35.28 -7.47 -10.50
C GLU A 81 34.85 -8.68 -9.67
N ASN A 82 35.22 -8.72 -8.39
CA ASN A 82 34.85 -9.82 -7.50
C ASN A 82 33.40 -9.70 -7.00
N ILE A 83 32.77 -8.53 -7.16
CA ILE A 83 31.38 -8.31 -6.79
C ILE A 83 30.50 -8.71 -7.98
N THR A 84 29.58 -9.64 -7.72
CA THR A 84 28.74 -10.25 -8.76
C THR A 84 27.25 -10.16 -8.46
N ASN A 85 26.88 -9.56 -7.33
CA ASN A 85 25.49 -9.34 -6.94
C ASN A 85 25.31 -7.93 -6.39
N TYR A 86 24.37 -7.21 -6.97
CA TYR A 86 24.06 -5.81 -6.69
C TYR A 86 22.61 -5.70 -6.30
N ILE A 87 22.30 -4.95 -5.25
CA ILE A 87 20.92 -4.70 -4.84
C ILE A 87 20.50 -3.34 -5.37
N TYR A 88 19.46 -3.32 -6.20
CA TYR A 88 18.85 -2.10 -6.70
C TYR A 88 17.47 -1.92 -6.10
N HIS A 89 17.26 -0.77 -5.46
CA HIS A 89 15.94 -0.28 -5.15
C HIS A 89 15.25 0.15 -6.44
N PHE A 90 13.95 -0.10 -6.54
CA PHE A 90 13.10 0.30 -7.66
C PHE A 90 11.75 0.81 -7.18
N ARG A 91 11.06 1.51 -8.09
CA ARG A 91 9.66 1.89 -7.94
C ARG A 91 8.84 1.39 -9.13
N ILE A 92 7.68 0.79 -8.86
CA ILE A 92 6.70 0.53 -9.93
C ILE A 92 5.95 1.82 -10.31
N ARG A 93 5.89 2.08 -11.61
CA ARG A 93 5.08 3.12 -12.24
C ARG A 93 4.07 2.52 -13.22
N TYR A 94 3.17 3.38 -13.69
CA TYR A 94 1.91 2.98 -14.30
C TYR A 94 1.69 3.71 -15.62
N TYR A 95 1.17 3.01 -16.62
CA TYR A 95 0.62 3.64 -17.81
C TYR A 95 -0.77 4.23 -17.54
N ASP A 96 -1.54 3.60 -16.67
CA ASP A 96 -2.86 4.06 -16.24
C ASP A 96 -2.75 5.20 -15.22
N LYS A 97 -3.55 6.26 -15.41
CA LYS A 97 -3.57 7.43 -14.51
C LYS A 97 -4.46 7.23 -13.28
N ILE A 98 -5.45 6.36 -13.36
CA ILE A 98 -6.49 6.14 -12.35
C ILE A 98 -6.12 4.94 -11.49
N PHE A 99 -5.75 3.82 -12.11
CA PHE A 99 -5.49 2.55 -11.43
C PHE A 99 -4.01 2.39 -11.11
N ARG A 100 -3.61 3.01 -10.01
CA ARG A 100 -2.26 3.00 -9.45
C ARG A 100 -2.28 2.97 -7.92
N ASN A 101 -1.13 2.72 -7.30
CA ASN A 101 -0.95 2.94 -5.86
C ASN A 101 -1.34 4.38 -5.49
N ASN A 102 -2.18 4.51 -4.46
CA ASN A 102 -2.68 5.77 -3.94
C ASN A 102 -3.22 5.56 -2.51
N ASP A 103 -3.96 6.53 -1.98
CA ASP A 103 -4.57 6.43 -0.65
C ASP A 103 -5.69 5.39 -0.55
N ILE A 104 -6.08 4.76 -1.66
CA ILE A 104 -7.12 3.72 -1.68
C ILE A 104 -6.51 2.35 -1.94
N TYR A 105 -5.60 2.26 -2.89
CA TYR A 105 -5.03 1.01 -3.37
C TYR A 105 -3.56 0.84 -2.99
N GLY A 106 -3.24 -0.35 -2.50
CA GLY A 106 -1.90 -0.93 -2.58
C GLY A 106 -1.67 -1.55 -3.96
N VAL A 107 -0.40 -1.64 -4.38
CA VAL A 107 0.02 -2.24 -5.66
C VAL A 107 0.77 -3.54 -5.43
N TYR A 108 0.53 -4.51 -6.31
CA TYR A 108 1.08 -5.85 -6.24
C TYR A 108 1.61 -6.23 -7.62
N PRO A 109 2.87 -5.88 -7.94
CA PRO A 109 3.50 -6.32 -9.18
C PRO A 109 3.76 -7.82 -9.15
N ASP A 110 3.68 -8.41 -10.34
CA ASP A 110 4.11 -9.76 -10.64
C ASP A 110 5.58 -9.71 -11.04
N LEU A 111 6.45 -10.11 -10.12
CA LEU A 111 7.90 -10.09 -10.27
C LEU A 111 8.44 -11.44 -10.77
N SER A 112 7.58 -12.35 -11.23
CA SER A 112 7.99 -13.69 -11.71
C SER A 112 8.65 -13.69 -13.09
N ASN A 113 8.37 -12.67 -13.91
CA ASN A 113 8.85 -12.58 -15.29
C ASN A 113 9.74 -11.34 -15.46
N LEU A 114 10.86 -11.32 -14.73
CA LEU A 114 11.88 -10.29 -14.86
C LEU A 114 13.00 -10.75 -15.80
N PRO A 115 13.81 -9.83 -16.35
CA PRO A 115 14.97 -10.19 -17.17
C PRO A 115 15.95 -11.13 -16.45
N ASP A 116 16.65 -11.98 -17.21
CA ASP A 116 17.50 -13.06 -16.68
C ASP A 116 18.63 -12.60 -15.74
N TYR A 117 19.09 -11.35 -15.89
CA TYR A 117 20.11 -10.75 -15.02
C TYR A 117 19.57 -10.39 -13.62
N ILE A 118 18.25 -10.48 -13.40
CA ILE A 118 17.60 -10.30 -12.10
C ILE A 118 17.38 -11.66 -11.46
N LYS A 119 18.12 -11.93 -10.39
CA LYS A 119 18.06 -13.23 -9.70
C LYS A 119 16.86 -13.34 -8.77
N ASN A 120 16.56 -12.26 -8.05
CA ASN A 120 15.47 -12.19 -7.06
C ASN A 120 14.92 -10.78 -7.01
N ALA A 121 13.62 -10.63 -6.74
CA ALA A 121 12.99 -9.34 -6.52
C ALA A 121 11.89 -9.42 -5.47
N GLU A 122 11.79 -8.41 -4.62
CA GLU A 122 10.83 -8.32 -3.53
C GLU A 122 10.29 -6.89 -3.39
N MET A 123 9.10 -6.75 -2.81
CA MET A 123 8.53 -5.46 -2.47
C MET A 123 8.84 -5.14 -1.01
N ASP A 124 9.09 -3.87 -0.68
CA ASP A 124 9.50 -3.45 0.67
C ASP A 124 8.39 -3.59 1.71
N GLY A 125 7.14 -3.77 1.27
CA GLY A 125 5.99 -3.96 2.14
C GLY A 125 4.71 -4.27 1.38
N ASP A 126 3.69 -4.65 2.14
CA ASP A 126 2.39 -5.04 1.60
C ASP A 126 1.71 -3.87 0.87
N GLY A 127 1.54 -4.00 -0.44
CA GLY A 127 0.94 -2.97 -1.29
C GLY A 127 1.84 -1.76 -1.57
N SER A 128 3.13 -1.80 -1.17
CA SER A 128 4.11 -0.74 -1.43
C SER A 128 4.34 -0.57 -2.94
N PRO A 129 4.58 0.65 -3.44
CA PRO A 129 5.08 0.85 -4.81
C PRO A 129 6.60 0.71 -4.93
N TYR A 130 7.30 0.41 -3.83
CA TYR A 130 8.75 0.32 -3.74
C TYR A 130 9.19 -1.11 -3.44
N GLY A 131 10.36 -1.48 -3.96
CA GLY A 131 10.94 -2.80 -3.78
C GLY A 131 12.42 -2.81 -4.13
N ASN A 132 13.01 -3.99 -4.04
CA ASN A 132 14.41 -4.24 -4.31
C ASN A 132 14.60 -5.49 -5.16
N PHE A 133 15.61 -5.51 -6.01
CA PHE A 133 16.03 -6.73 -6.71
C PHE A 133 17.54 -6.94 -6.66
N ILE A 134 17.96 -8.21 -6.73
CA ILE A 134 19.36 -8.61 -6.87
C ILE A 134 19.64 -8.77 -8.35
N SER A 135 20.67 -8.07 -8.85
CA SER A 135 21.16 -8.21 -10.21
C SER A 135 22.61 -8.65 -10.26
N ASP A 136 22.99 -9.40 -11.30
CA ASP A 136 24.39 -9.65 -11.64
C ASP A 136 25.00 -8.60 -12.58
N LYS A 137 24.20 -7.64 -13.04
CA LYS A 137 24.63 -6.52 -13.85
C LYS A 137 25.15 -5.41 -12.95
N ARG A 138 26.40 -4.97 -13.18
CA ARG A 138 27.03 -3.90 -12.41
C ARG A 138 26.43 -2.54 -12.69
N GLU A 139 26.15 -2.22 -13.96
CA GLU A 139 25.55 -0.95 -14.34
C GLU A 139 24.11 -1.15 -14.82
N PHE A 140 23.19 -0.46 -14.15
CA PHE A 140 21.79 -0.44 -14.52
C PHE A 140 21.48 0.78 -15.39
N ASN A 141 21.88 0.74 -16.65
CA ASN A 141 21.71 1.85 -17.61
C ASN A 141 20.32 1.87 -18.27
N GLU A 142 19.40 1.02 -17.82
CA GLU A 142 18.04 0.96 -18.34
C GLU A 142 17.14 1.94 -17.58
N GLU A 143 16.45 2.83 -18.30
CA GLU A 143 15.52 3.77 -17.68
C GLU A 143 14.32 3.08 -17.01
N LYS A 144 13.92 1.92 -17.56
CA LYS A 144 12.79 1.13 -17.08
C LYS A 144 12.87 -0.34 -17.48
N ILE A 145 12.26 -1.19 -16.66
CA ILE A 145 11.88 -2.57 -17.03
C ILE A 145 10.39 -2.55 -17.33
N ASP A 146 10.04 -2.75 -18.60
CA ASP A 146 8.67 -2.63 -19.09
C ASP A 146 7.85 -3.92 -18.91
N ASN A 147 6.56 -3.85 -19.23
CA ASN A 147 5.63 -4.99 -19.29
C ASN A 147 5.42 -5.74 -17.96
N ILE A 148 5.55 -5.02 -16.85
CA ILE A 148 5.32 -5.57 -15.52
C ILE A 148 3.84 -5.63 -15.24
N ASN A 149 3.35 -6.84 -15.07
CA ASN A 149 1.97 -7.03 -14.69
C ASN A 149 1.76 -6.64 -13.23
N TYR A 150 0.63 -6.02 -12.90
CA TYR A 150 0.27 -5.75 -11.52
C TYR A 150 -1.22 -5.83 -11.28
N LYS A 151 -1.58 -5.98 -10.00
CA LYS A 151 -2.95 -5.85 -9.49
C LYS A 151 -2.98 -4.82 -8.37
N LEU A 152 -4.16 -4.31 -8.07
CA LEU A 152 -4.40 -3.42 -6.94
C LEU A 152 -5.30 -4.11 -5.92
N LYS A 153 -5.08 -3.80 -4.64
CA LYS A 153 -5.98 -4.20 -3.56
C LYS A 153 -6.29 -3.00 -2.67
N LEU A 154 -7.50 -2.94 -2.14
CA LEU A 154 -7.87 -1.91 -1.17
C LEU A 154 -6.96 -2.04 0.06
N LYS A 155 -6.45 -0.91 0.55
CA LYS A 155 -5.64 -0.90 1.76
C LYS A 155 -6.51 -1.22 2.97
N ASP A 156 -5.95 -1.98 3.91
CA ASP A 156 -6.68 -2.52 5.06
C ASP A 156 -7.30 -1.42 5.94
N TYR A 157 -6.65 -0.27 6.06
CA TYR A 157 -7.20 0.84 6.82
C TYR A 157 -8.52 1.36 6.24
N ILE A 158 -8.75 1.30 4.91
CA ILE A 158 -10.04 1.73 4.34
C ILE A 158 -11.15 0.81 4.78
N ILE A 159 -10.92 -0.50 4.70
CA ILE A 159 -11.91 -1.51 5.11
C ILE A 159 -12.19 -1.33 6.60
N THR A 160 -11.13 -1.18 7.40
CA THR A 160 -11.22 -1.00 8.85
C THR A 160 -11.94 0.31 9.23
N SER A 161 -11.63 1.42 8.57
CA SER A 161 -12.28 2.72 8.80
C SER A 161 -13.78 2.68 8.50
N ILE A 162 -14.18 2.01 7.42
CA ILE A 162 -15.60 1.88 7.06
C ILE A 162 -16.33 0.99 8.06
N LEU A 163 -15.69 -0.07 8.56
CA LEU A 163 -16.26 -0.90 9.61
C LEU A 163 -16.51 -0.09 10.89
N TYR A 164 -15.51 0.70 11.33
CA TYR A 164 -15.68 1.61 12.47
C TYR A 164 -16.79 2.63 12.25
N LEU A 165 -16.92 3.18 11.05
CA LEU A 165 -18.00 4.11 10.70
C LEU A 165 -19.38 3.45 10.87
N PHE A 166 -19.57 2.21 10.40
CA PHE A 166 -20.82 1.49 10.58
C PHE A 166 -21.13 1.17 12.04
N ILE A 167 -20.12 0.80 12.84
CA ILE A 167 -20.28 0.57 14.28
C ILE A 167 -20.71 1.86 14.97
N LEU A 168 -20.06 3.00 14.66
CA LEU A 168 -20.39 4.30 15.24
C LEU A 168 -21.83 4.72 14.90
N LEU A 169 -22.23 4.59 13.63
CA LEU A 169 -23.60 4.86 13.18
C LEU A 169 -24.63 3.99 13.92
N PHE A 170 -24.32 2.71 14.14
CA PHE A 170 -25.17 1.79 14.89
C PHE A 170 -25.29 2.18 16.37
N LEU A 171 -24.20 2.59 17.02
CA LEU A 171 -24.22 3.07 18.42
C LEU A 171 -25.08 4.33 18.57
N ILE A 172 -24.89 5.32 17.68
CA ILE A 172 -25.69 6.55 17.65
C ILE A 172 -27.17 6.20 17.50
N LEU A 173 -27.50 5.27 16.60
CA LEU A 173 -28.86 4.79 16.44
C LEU A 173 -29.41 4.27 17.77
N ASN A 174 -28.73 3.34 18.45
CA ASN A 174 -29.19 2.78 19.72
C ASN A 174 -29.41 3.86 20.81
N ILE A 175 -28.51 4.82 20.93
CA ILE A 175 -28.64 5.93 21.89
C ILE A 175 -29.90 6.76 21.59
N VAL A 176 -30.12 7.16 20.34
CA VAL A 176 -31.31 7.94 19.93
C VAL A 176 -32.60 7.16 20.19
N LEU A 177 -32.59 5.85 19.97
CA LEU A 177 -33.75 4.98 20.24
C LEU A 177 -34.06 4.89 21.74
N ASN A 178 -33.04 4.80 22.59
CA ASN A 178 -33.16 4.72 24.06
C ASN A 178 -33.61 6.05 24.68
N ILE A 179 -33.02 7.18 24.27
CA ILE A 179 -33.46 8.52 24.75
C ILE A 179 -34.93 8.75 24.43
N LYS A 180 -35.36 8.42 23.20
CA LYS A 180 -36.78 8.54 22.81
C LYS A 180 -37.69 7.65 23.65
N PHE A 181 -37.24 6.44 23.99
CA PHE A 181 -38.00 5.53 24.85
C PHE A 181 -38.14 6.09 26.27
N PHE A 182 -37.05 6.60 26.85
CA PHE A 182 -37.05 7.21 28.19
C PHE A 182 -37.96 8.44 28.27
N MET A 183 -37.86 9.36 27.30
CA MET A 183 -38.75 10.53 27.20
C MET A 183 -40.22 10.14 27.14
N LYS A 184 -40.56 9.04 26.46
CA LYS A 184 -41.93 8.52 26.40
C LYS A 184 -42.43 8.10 27.79
N ILE A 185 -41.60 7.42 28.58
CA ILE A 185 -41.94 7.01 29.95
C ILE A 185 -42.20 8.23 30.85
N LEU A 186 -41.36 9.26 30.77
CA LEU A 186 -41.53 10.49 31.55
C LEU A 186 -42.85 11.20 31.23
N ILE A 187 -43.20 11.33 29.94
CA ILE A 187 -44.47 11.94 29.51
C ILE A 187 -45.67 11.15 30.04
N ILE A 188 -45.60 9.82 30.07
CA ILE A 188 -46.67 8.96 30.60
C ILE A 188 -46.79 9.14 32.12
N LYS A 189 -45.67 9.22 32.84
CA LYS A 189 -45.66 9.40 34.30
C LYS A 189 -46.13 10.79 34.73
N GLY A 190 -45.81 11.86 34.00
CA GLY A 190 -46.24 13.22 34.32
C GLY A 190 -47.68 13.58 33.92
N LYS A 191 -48.42 12.65 33.30
CA LYS A 191 -49.85 12.77 32.99
C LYS A 191 -50.75 12.02 33.98
N LYS A 192 -50.18 11.37 34.99
CA LYS A 192 -50.88 10.85 36.17
C LYS A 192 -50.66 11.82 37.32
#